data_AF-A0A9E1SB96-F1
#
_entry.id   AF-A0A9E1SB96-F1
#
_cell.length_a   1.000
_cell.length_b   1.000
_cell.length_c   1.000
_cell.angle_alpha   90.00
_cell.angle_beta   90.00
_cell.angle_gamma   90.00
#
_symmetry.space_group_name_H-M   'P 1'
#
loop_
_entity.id
_entity.type
_entity.pdbx_description
1 polymer ?
#
loop_
_entity_poly.entity_id
_entity_poly.type
_entity_poly.pdbx_seq_one_letter_code
_entity_poly.pdbx_strand_id
1 'polypeptide(L)'
;LNFEQKEVLHSGMPQAIVEAKTGIEVIDAAIENFYKTGYLHNHMRMYVAAICCNIGKYHWSAPANWMYANLLDGDLASNHLSWQWVAGTFSNRQYVANQENINKYFTSAQRNTFLDVPYEAFNNMEVPDLLLQNSNYQVEIRFPESVETKDLFRKKTLIYNYYNLDPMWHMGEDVQRILLIEPSIFERYPISQKCLDFALALSQNIEGIKIYVGDFKDVELKIDNNDIHYKEHPLNIHYRGVQEEREWMSSVSGYFPGFFKFWNKAKKEVAR
;
A
#
# COMPACT_ATOMS: atom_id res chain seq x y z
N LEU A 1 -19.12 -3.64 -0.97
CA LEU A 1 -18.94 -3.83 -2.43
C LEU A 1 -20.32 -3.83 -3.07
N ASN A 2 -20.46 -3.27 -4.27
CA ASN A 2 -21.75 -3.25 -4.97
C ASN A 2 -21.97 -4.52 -5.80
N PHE A 3 -20.87 -5.16 -6.22
CA PHE A 3 -20.85 -6.40 -7.00
C PHE A 3 -19.71 -7.30 -6.53
N GLU A 4 -19.88 -8.61 -6.68
CA GLU A 4 -18.79 -9.58 -6.56
C GLU A 4 -17.86 -9.51 -7.78
N GLN A 5 -16.58 -9.86 -7.61
CA GLN A 5 -15.68 -10.01 -8.75
C GLN A 5 -16.11 -11.24 -9.56
N LYS A 6 -16.31 -11.05 -10.86
CA LYS A 6 -16.74 -12.12 -11.78
C LYS A 6 -15.54 -12.92 -12.29
N GLU A 7 -15.81 -14.17 -12.67
CA GLU A 7 -14.88 -15.05 -13.39
C GLU A 7 -13.54 -15.28 -12.67
N VAL A 8 -13.54 -15.36 -11.34
CA VAL A 8 -12.34 -15.66 -10.56
C VAL A 8 -12.00 -17.15 -10.66
N LEU A 9 -10.78 -17.45 -11.12
CA LEU A 9 -10.22 -18.81 -11.22
C LEU A 9 -9.11 -19.05 -10.18
N HIS A 10 -8.42 -18.00 -9.75
CA HIS A 10 -7.28 -18.09 -8.84
C HIS A 10 -7.41 -17.12 -7.68
N SER A 11 -6.94 -17.48 -6.49
CA SER A 11 -6.91 -16.61 -5.30
C SER A 11 -5.51 -16.09 -4.93
N GLY A 12 -4.48 -16.50 -5.69
CA GLY A 12 -3.08 -16.20 -5.41
C GLY A 12 -2.56 -14.97 -6.18
N MET A 13 -1.31 -15.04 -6.63
CA MET A 13 -0.64 -14.00 -7.39
C MET A 13 -0.03 -14.62 -8.66
N PRO A 14 -0.18 -14.04 -9.87
CA PRO A 14 0.42 -14.62 -11.06
C PRO A 14 1.95 -14.58 -10.99
N GLN A 15 2.60 -15.72 -11.17
CA GLN A 15 4.07 -15.83 -11.13
C GLN A 15 4.74 -14.96 -12.20
N ALA A 16 4.19 -14.90 -13.41
CA ALA A 16 4.71 -14.04 -14.46
C ALA A 16 4.74 -12.55 -14.08
N ILE A 17 3.81 -12.07 -13.23
CA ILE A 17 3.85 -10.69 -12.75
C ILE A 17 4.91 -10.54 -11.66
N VAL A 18 4.98 -11.47 -10.71
CA VAL A 18 5.99 -11.40 -9.64
C VAL A 18 7.41 -11.42 -10.20
N GLU A 19 7.65 -12.20 -11.25
CA GLU A 19 8.97 -12.36 -11.87
C GLU A 19 9.27 -11.36 -12.98
N ALA A 20 8.36 -10.43 -13.30
CA ALA A 20 8.47 -9.53 -14.46
C ALA A 20 8.72 -10.27 -15.78
N LYS A 21 7.93 -11.33 -16.04
CA LYS A 21 7.98 -12.18 -17.24
C LYS A 21 6.62 -12.30 -17.90
N THR A 22 5.91 -11.18 -18.06
CA THR A 22 4.65 -11.14 -18.79
C THR A 22 4.87 -11.28 -20.30
N GLY A 23 6.07 -10.97 -20.80
CA GLY A 23 6.34 -10.88 -22.23
C GLY A 23 5.89 -9.54 -22.83
N ILE A 24 5.45 -8.60 -21.99
CA ILE A 24 5.17 -7.21 -22.39
C ILE A 24 6.29 -6.34 -21.82
N GLU A 25 7.20 -5.91 -22.68
CA GLU A 25 8.49 -5.30 -22.31
C GLU A 25 8.32 -4.12 -21.35
N VAL A 26 7.32 -3.27 -21.59
CA VAL A 26 7.04 -2.10 -20.76
C VAL A 26 6.51 -2.49 -19.37
N ILE A 27 5.68 -3.53 -19.29
CA ILE A 27 5.15 -4.02 -18.01
C ILE A 27 6.29 -4.64 -17.19
N ASP A 28 7.09 -5.49 -17.83
CA ASP A 28 8.19 -6.21 -17.21
C ASP A 28 9.25 -5.21 -16.68
N ALA A 29 9.67 -4.25 -17.51
CA ALA A 29 10.60 -3.19 -17.11
C ALA A 29 10.04 -2.33 -15.95
N ALA A 30 8.73 -2.05 -15.94
CA ALA A 30 8.12 -1.29 -14.87
C ALA A 30 8.04 -2.06 -13.55
N ILE A 31 7.81 -3.38 -13.58
CA ILE A 31 7.83 -4.24 -12.39
C ILE A 31 9.26 -4.36 -11.84
N GLU A 32 10.26 -4.54 -12.70
CA GLU A 32 11.66 -4.52 -12.27
C GLU A 32 12.04 -3.19 -11.61
N ASN A 33 11.64 -2.06 -12.23
CA ASN A 33 11.88 -0.75 -11.65
C ASN A 33 11.09 -0.53 -10.36
N PHE A 34 9.89 -1.09 -10.26
CA PHE A 34 9.08 -1.06 -9.05
C PHE A 34 9.79 -1.73 -7.88
N TYR A 35 10.36 -2.92 -8.05
CA TYR A 35 11.16 -3.54 -6.98
C TYR A 35 12.43 -2.77 -6.65
N LYS A 36 13.00 -2.01 -7.59
CA LYS A 36 14.18 -1.17 -7.33
C LYS A 36 13.83 0.11 -6.57
N THR A 37 12.70 0.75 -6.90
CA THR A 37 12.36 2.10 -6.45
C THR A 37 11.26 2.12 -5.38
N GLY A 38 10.46 1.07 -5.29
CA GLY A 38 9.23 1.02 -4.52
C GLY A 38 8.14 1.98 -5.02
N TYR A 39 8.22 2.41 -6.28
CA TYR A 39 7.23 3.25 -6.93
C TYR A 39 6.75 2.64 -8.25
N LEU A 40 5.44 2.74 -8.51
CA LEU A 40 4.84 2.35 -9.78
C LEU A 40 3.89 3.46 -10.26
N HIS A 41 4.00 3.86 -11.53
CA HIS A 41 3.14 4.90 -12.11
C HIS A 41 1.67 4.47 -12.08
N ASN A 42 0.74 5.41 -11.86
CA ASN A 42 -0.68 5.09 -11.66
C ASN A 42 -1.31 4.29 -12.83
N HIS A 43 -1.07 4.68 -14.09
CA HIS A 43 -1.55 3.89 -15.24
C HIS A 43 -0.97 2.47 -15.24
N MET A 44 0.27 2.30 -14.81
CA MET A 44 0.91 0.99 -14.75
C MET A 44 0.30 0.13 -13.64
N ARG A 45 -0.04 0.71 -12.48
CA ARG A 45 -0.81 0.02 -11.42
C ARG A 45 -2.12 -0.53 -11.98
N MET A 46 -2.84 0.28 -12.76
CA MET A 46 -4.10 -0.14 -13.39
C MET A 46 -3.89 -1.25 -14.45
N TYR A 47 -2.82 -1.18 -15.24
CA TYR A 47 -2.51 -2.21 -16.25
C TYR A 47 -2.13 -3.54 -15.61
N VAL A 48 -1.25 -3.53 -14.62
CA VAL A 48 -0.90 -4.72 -13.84
C VAL A 48 -2.15 -5.31 -13.18
N ALA A 49 -3.02 -4.46 -12.61
CA ALA A 49 -4.27 -4.92 -12.03
C ALA A 49 -5.22 -5.55 -13.05
N ALA A 50 -5.31 -5.01 -14.26
CA ALA A 50 -6.13 -5.56 -15.33
C ALA A 50 -5.60 -6.92 -15.81
N ILE A 51 -4.27 -7.03 -15.96
CA ILE A 51 -3.62 -8.28 -16.35
C ILE A 51 -3.87 -9.36 -15.28
N CYS A 52 -3.73 -9.05 -13.99
CA CYS A 52 -4.02 -10.01 -12.92
C CYS A 52 -5.51 -10.39 -12.86
N CYS A 53 -6.40 -9.41 -12.74
CA CYS A 53 -7.80 -9.64 -12.41
C CYS A 53 -8.65 -10.05 -13.62
N ASN A 54 -8.49 -9.35 -14.74
CA ASN A 54 -9.43 -9.44 -15.87
C ASN A 54 -8.95 -10.40 -16.96
N ILE A 55 -7.63 -10.51 -17.15
CA ILE A 55 -7.02 -11.47 -18.08
C ILE A 55 -6.65 -12.76 -17.34
N GLY A 56 -5.87 -12.66 -16.26
CA GLY A 56 -5.41 -13.79 -15.46
C GLY A 56 -6.48 -14.42 -14.59
N LYS A 57 -7.64 -13.76 -14.41
CA LYS A 57 -8.76 -14.24 -13.59
C LYS A 57 -8.37 -14.49 -12.11
N TYR A 58 -7.45 -13.69 -11.59
CA TYR A 58 -7.08 -13.71 -10.16
C TYR A 58 -8.03 -12.85 -9.33
N HIS A 59 -8.34 -13.30 -8.12
CA HIS A 59 -9.03 -12.46 -7.15
C HIS A 59 -8.16 -11.25 -6.80
N TRP A 60 -8.74 -10.06 -6.78
CA TRP A 60 -8.02 -8.79 -6.65
C TRP A 60 -7.18 -8.67 -5.36
N SER A 61 -7.56 -9.38 -4.29
CA SER A 61 -6.99 -9.19 -2.95
C SER A 61 -5.51 -9.55 -2.84
N ALA A 62 -5.09 -10.70 -3.37
CA ALA A 62 -3.69 -11.14 -3.25
C ALA A 62 -2.73 -10.27 -4.09
N PRO A 63 -3.05 -9.93 -5.35
CA PRO A 63 -2.27 -8.96 -6.10
C PRO A 63 -2.28 -7.54 -5.51
N ALA A 64 -3.39 -7.11 -4.90
CA ALA A 64 -3.43 -5.84 -4.17
C ALA A 64 -2.45 -5.82 -3.00
N ASN A 65 -2.37 -6.92 -2.23
CA ASN A 65 -1.42 -7.08 -1.13
C ASN A 65 0.04 -7.10 -1.64
N TRP A 66 0.32 -7.77 -2.75
CA TRP A 66 1.65 -7.76 -3.38
C TRP A 66 2.08 -6.33 -3.74
N MET A 67 1.21 -5.57 -4.39
CA MET A 67 1.51 -4.20 -4.77
C MET A 67 1.68 -3.31 -3.54
N TYR A 68 0.74 -3.40 -2.59
CA TYR A 68 0.79 -2.66 -1.34
C TYR A 68 2.12 -2.85 -0.59
N ALA A 69 2.56 -4.11 -0.45
CA ALA A 69 3.76 -4.44 0.29
C ALA A 69 5.04 -3.82 -0.30
N ASN A 70 5.07 -3.53 -1.60
CA ASN A 70 6.26 -3.02 -2.27
C ASN A 70 6.23 -1.51 -2.51
N LEU A 71 5.12 -0.82 -2.22
CA LEU A 71 4.99 0.61 -2.44
C LEU A 71 5.54 1.42 -1.25
N LEU A 72 6.44 2.37 -1.53
CA LEU A 72 6.84 3.38 -0.55
C LEU A 72 5.70 4.35 -0.23
N ASP A 73 4.82 4.60 -1.20
CA ASP A 73 3.60 5.40 -1.05
C ASP A 73 2.36 4.53 -0.74
N GLY A 74 2.58 3.32 -0.21
CA GLY A 74 1.56 2.32 0.01
C GLY A 74 0.51 2.75 1.04
N ASP A 75 -0.65 3.20 0.55
CA ASP A 75 -1.85 3.40 1.35
C ASP A 75 -2.87 2.29 1.08
N LEU A 76 -3.37 1.68 2.17
CA LEU A 76 -4.20 0.48 2.09
C LEU A 76 -5.51 0.79 1.36
N ALA A 77 -6.17 1.89 1.71
CA ALA A 77 -7.48 2.25 1.20
C ALA A 77 -7.43 2.56 -0.31
N SER A 78 -6.56 3.48 -0.72
CA SER A 78 -6.42 3.89 -2.12
C SER A 78 -5.94 2.74 -3.01
N ASN A 79 -5.02 1.90 -2.55
CA ASN A 79 -4.57 0.72 -3.30
C ASN A 79 -5.72 -0.29 -3.47
N HIS A 80 -6.33 -0.74 -2.38
CA HIS A 80 -7.34 -1.81 -2.43
C HIS A 80 -8.60 -1.36 -3.20
N LEU A 81 -9.04 -0.12 -3.00
CA LEU A 81 -10.18 0.43 -3.75
C LEU A 81 -9.87 0.55 -5.26
N SER A 82 -8.62 0.88 -5.63
CA SER A 82 -8.22 0.93 -7.05
C SER A 82 -8.23 -0.47 -7.69
N TRP A 83 -7.72 -1.48 -6.99
CA TRP A 83 -7.75 -2.88 -7.43
C TRP A 83 -9.18 -3.40 -7.58
N GLN A 84 -10.05 -3.12 -6.61
CA GLN A 84 -11.48 -3.41 -6.65
C GLN A 84 -12.18 -2.74 -7.85
N TRP A 85 -11.85 -1.47 -8.13
CA TRP A 85 -12.38 -0.76 -9.28
C TRP A 85 -11.96 -1.39 -10.60
N VAL A 86 -10.68 -1.74 -10.77
CA VAL A 86 -10.18 -2.43 -11.98
C VAL A 86 -10.85 -3.79 -12.16
N ALA A 87 -11.07 -4.53 -11.06
CA ALA A 87 -11.74 -5.83 -11.04
C ALA A 87 -13.26 -5.75 -11.24
N GLY A 88 -13.85 -4.55 -11.35
CA GLY A 88 -15.28 -4.38 -11.61
C GLY A 88 -16.20 -4.59 -10.41
N THR A 89 -15.71 -4.50 -9.16
CA THR A 89 -16.57 -4.73 -7.98
C THR A 89 -17.44 -3.51 -7.60
N PHE A 90 -17.26 -2.39 -8.30
CA PHE A 90 -18.08 -1.17 -8.20
C PHE A 90 -18.95 -0.91 -9.43
N SER A 91 -18.71 -1.59 -10.54
CA SER A 91 -19.40 -1.36 -11.82
C SER A 91 -19.46 -2.64 -12.65
N ASN A 92 -20.50 -2.80 -13.47
CA ASN A 92 -20.61 -3.95 -14.36
C ASN A 92 -19.55 -4.01 -15.49
N ARG A 93 -18.71 -2.98 -15.66
CA ARG A 93 -17.65 -2.95 -16.69
C ARG A 93 -16.28 -3.14 -16.05
N GLN A 94 -15.50 -4.05 -16.61
CA GLN A 94 -14.09 -4.24 -16.28
C GLN A 94 -13.22 -3.21 -16.99
N TYR A 95 -12.10 -2.86 -16.36
CA TYR A 95 -11.08 -2.03 -16.98
C TYR A 95 -10.20 -2.88 -17.91
N VAL A 96 -9.93 -2.38 -19.12
CA VAL A 96 -9.14 -3.10 -20.14
C VAL A 96 -7.80 -2.41 -20.34
N ALA A 97 -6.73 -3.17 -20.18
CA ALA A 97 -5.39 -2.79 -20.61
C ALA A 97 -5.11 -3.43 -21.97
N ASN A 98 -5.12 -2.66 -23.05
CA ASN A 98 -4.79 -3.15 -24.39
C ASN A 98 -3.38 -2.69 -24.80
N GLN A 99 -2.78 -3.39 -25.76
CA GLN A 99 -1.40 -3.11 -26.20
C GLN A 99 -1.25 -1.69 -26.78
N GLU A 100 -2.28 -1.17 -27.48
CA GLU A 100 -2.23 0.17 -28.07
C GLU A 100 -2.13 1.27 -26.99
N ASN A 101 -2.88 1.15 -25.90
CA ASN A 101 -2.81 2.08 -24.77
C ASN A 101 -1.45 2.00 -24.08
N ILE A 102 -0.91 0.79 -23.87
CA ILE A 102 0.43 0.62 -23.30
C ILE A 102 1.46 1.34 -24.20
N ASN A 103 1.43 1.07 -25.50
CA ASN A 103 2.30 1.70 -26.49
C ASN A 103 2.18 3.24 -26.48
N LYS A 104 0.95 3.76 -26.40
CA LYS A 104 0.66 5.21 -26.38
C LYS A 104 1.19 5.89 -25.11
N TYR A 105 0.87 5.37 -23.93
CA TYR A 105 1.16 6.05 -22.66
C TYR A 105 2.58 5.82 -22.15
N PHE A 106 3.28 4.81 -22.66
CA PHE A 106 4.65 4.49 -22.26
C PHE A 106 5.64 4.51 -23.44
N THR A 107 5.23 5.10 -24.57
CA THR A 107 6.09 5.34 -25.74
C THR A 107 6.82 4.07 -26.21
N SER A 108 6.05 3.02 -26.52
CA SER A 108 6.55 1.78 -27.11
C SER A 108 5.77 1.42 -28.38
N ALA A 109 6.23 0.38 -29.09
CA ALA A 109 5.61 -0.09 -30.32
C ALA A 109 5.48 -1.62 -30.37
N GLN A 110 5.50 -2.27 -29.20
CA GLN A 110 5.48 -3.74 -29.11
C GLN A 110 4.19 -4.31 -29.70
N ARG A 111 4.30 -5.46 -30.36
CA ARG A 111 3.23 -6.20 -31.02
C ARG A 111 3.33 -7.70 -30.69
N ASN A 112 2.30 -8.45 -31.08
CA ASN A 112 2.21 -9.91 -30.88
C ASN A 112 2.25 -10.34 -29.40
N THR A 113 1.73 -9.50 -28.51
CA THR A 113 1.52 -9.86 -27.10
C THR A 113 0.11 -10.43 -26.92
N PHE A 114 -0.16 -11.05 -25.77
CA PHE A 114 -1.52 -11.49 -25.46
C PHE A 114 -2.52 -10.33 -25.30
N LEU A 115 -2.06 -9.07 -25.21
CA LEU A 115 -2.93 -7.87 -25.18
C LEU A 115 -3.04 -7.17 -26.55
N ASP A 116 -2.34 -7.66 -27.58
CA ASP A 116 -2.35 -7.10 -28.94
C ASP A 116 -3.47 -7.74 -29.76
N VAL A 117 -4.70 -7.58 -29.27
CA VAL A 117 -5.93 -8.13 -29.85
C VAL A 117 -6.98 -7.03 -30.03
N PRO A 118 -7.98 -7.21 -30.93
CA PRO A 118 -9.10 -6.29 -31.04
C PRO A 118 -9.85 -6.12 -29.71
N TYR A 119 -10.42 -4.94 -29.47
CA TYR A 119 -11.08 -4.61 -28.20
C TYR A 119 -12.22 -5.58 -27.84
N GLU A 120 -12.95 -6.05 -28.84
CA GLU A 120 -14.08 -6.95 -28.69
C GLU A 120 -13.67 -8.36 -28.23
N ALA A 121 -12.42 -8.75 -28.47
CA ALA A 121 -11.91 -10.07 -28.11
C ALA A 121 -11.74 -10.24 -26.59
N PHE A 122 -11.48 -9.15 -25.84
CA PHE A 122 -11.18 -9.19 -24.41
C PHE A 122 -12.26 -9.87 -23.54
N ASN A 123 -13.53 -9.79 -23.95
CA ASN A 123 -14.62 -10.42 -23.20
C ASN A 123 -14.59 -11.95 -23.26
N ASN A 124 -13.95 -12.54 -24.27
CA ASN A 124 -13.93 -13.98 -24.54
C ASN A 124 -12.50 -14.54 -24.60
N MET A 125 -11.51 -13.81 -24.08
CA MET A 125 -10.14 -14.28 -24.04
C MET A 125 -9.98 -15.43 -23.03
N GLU A 126 -9.34 -16.51 -23.47
CA GLU A 126 -8.80 -17.52 -22.57
C GLU A 126 -7.63 -16.95 -21.77
N VAL A 127 -7.39 -17.52 -20.58
CA VAL A 127 -6.26 -17.13 -19.74
C VAL A 127 -4.96 -17.59 -20.43
N PRO A 128 -4.02 -16.68 -20.76
CA PRO A 128 -2.72 -17.07 -21.31
C PRO A 128 -1.97 -18.02 -20.37
N ASP A 129 -1.33 -19.05 -20.92
CA ASP A 129 -0.64 -20.09 -20.13
C ASP A 129 0.34 -19.53 -19.09
N LEU A 130 1.06 -18.46 -19.44
CA LEU A 130 2.02 -17.80 -18.55
C LEU A 130 1.39 -17.20 -17.29
N LEU A 131 0.07 -16.94 -17.29
CA LEU A 131 -0.66 -16.41 -16.14
C LEU A 131 -1.31 -17.52 -15.29
N LEU A 132 -1.32 -18.77 -15.73
CA LEU A 132 -1.97 -19.87 -14.98
C LEU A 132 -1.22 -20.25 -13.70
N GLN A 133 0.08 -19.95 -13.62
CA GLN A 133 0.92 -20.33 -12.50
C GLN A 133 0.79 -19.35 -11.33
N ASN A 134 0.37 -19.86 -10.17
CA ASN A 134 0.40 -19.14 -8.90
C ASN A 134 1.85 -19.01 -8.39
N SER A 135 2.20 -17.81 -7.94
CA SER A 135 3.44 -17.51 -7.22
C SER A 135 3.33 -17.87 -5.74
N ASN A 136 4.42 -18.38 -5.16
CA ASN A 136 4.60 -18.48 -3.70
C ASN A 136 5.19 -17.18 -3.13
N TYR A 137 4.76 -16.02 -3.65
CA TYR A 137 5.35 -14.75 -3.25
C TYR A 137 5.08 -14.50 -1.76
N GLN A 138 6.15 -14.32 -1.00
CA GLN A 138 6.12 -13.95 0.39
C GLN A 138 7.10 -12.81 0.63
N VAL A 139 6.73 -11.96 1.57
CA VAL A 139 7.57 -10.85 1.96
C VAL A 139 8.34 -11.25 3.21
N GLU A 140 9.65 -11.18 3.14
CA GLU A 140 10.51 -11.38 4.30
C GLU A 140 11.06 -10.03 4.74
N ILE A 141 10.87 -9.72 6.02
CA ILE A 141 11.45 -8.55 6.67
C ILE A 141 12.37 -8.99 7.80
N ARG A 142 13.49 -8.28 7.92
CA ARG A 142 14.42 -8.36 9.03
C ARG A 142 14.17 -7.15 9.89
N PHE A 143 13.65 -7.39 11.09
CA PHE A 143 13.42 -6.31 12.04
C PHE A 143 14.75 -5.68 12.49
N PRO A 144 14.76 -4.36 12.74
CA PRO A 144 15.94 -3.68 13.25
C PRO A 144 16.26 -4.10 14.69
N GLU A 145 17.42 -3.67 15.19
CA GLU A 145 17.70 -3.76 16.61
C GLU A 145 16.64 -3.00 17.43
N SER A 146 16.14 -3.63 18.47
CA SER A 146 15.15 -3.06 19.38
C SER A 146 15.83 -2.60 20.65
N VAL A 147 15.41 -1.43 21.17
CA VAL A 147 15.72 -1.07 22.56
C VAL A 147 15.08 -2.08 23.51
N GLU A 148 15.69 -2.26 24.68
CA GLU A 148 15.11 -3.12 25.71
C GLU A 148 14.03 -2.37 26.48
N THR A 149 13.06 -3.10 27.02
CA THR A 149 11.98 -2.49 27.83
C THR A 149 12.49 -1.76 29.08
N LYS A 150 13.69 -2.07 29.56
CA LYS A 150 14.35 -1.36 30.68
C LYS A 150 14.79 0.06 30.30
N ASP A 151 14.94 0.34 29.01
CA ASP A 151 15.34 1.65 28.48
C ASP A 151 14.13 2.56 28.22
N LEU A 152 12.93 2.11 28.61
CA LEU A 152 11.69 2.87 28.58
C LEU A 152 11.42 3.49 29.94
N PHE A 153 11.28 4.80 29.97
CA PHE A 153 11.08 5.57 31.21
C PHE A 153 9.62 5.94 31.41
N ARG A 154 9.21 6.11 32.68
CA ARG A 154 7.92 6.70 33.04
C ARG A 154 7.96 8.21 32.81
N LYS A 155 7.60 8.59 31.60
CA LYS A 155 7.60 9.95 31.09
C LYS A 155 6.57 10.01 29.97
N LYS A 156 6.04 11.21 29.68
CA LYS A 156 5.26 11.45 28.45
C LYS A 156 5.98 10.82 27.26
N THR A 157 5.33 9.84 26.64
CA THR A 157 5.88 8.97 25.61
C THR A 157 5.03 9.06 24.36
N LEU A 158 5.65 9.47 23.27
CA LEU A 158 5.05 9.57 21.96
C LEU A 158 5.30 8.28 21.20
N ILE A 159 4.22 7.60 20.81
CA ILE A 159 4.26 6.39 20.00
C ILE A 159 4.10 6.79 18.53
N TYR A 160 5.21 6.69 17.82
CA TYR A 160 5.28 6.72 16.37
C TYR A 160 5.08 5.31 15.83
N ASN A 161 4.58 5.21 14.61
CA ASN A 161 4.43 3.94 13.91
C ASN A 161 4.77 4.11 12.43
N TYR A 162 4.68 3.03 11.66
CA TYR A 162 5.00 3.05 10.23
C TYR A 162 4.24 4.10 9.40
N TYR A 163 3.02 4.48 9.81
CA TYR A 163 2.17 5.44 9.09
C TYR A 163 2.19 6.85 9.68
N ASN A 164 2.91 7.06 10.78
CA ASN A 164 3.03 8.34 11.45
C ASN A 164 4.48 8.58 11.89
N LEU A 165 5.23 9.26 11.02
CA LEU A 165 6.64 9.61 11.19
C LEU A 165 6.84 11.14 11.04
N ASP A 166 5.96 11.92 11.66
CA ASP A 166 6.01 13.38 11.61
C ASP A 166 7.11 13.95 12.54
N PRO A 167 8.20 14.53 12.00
CA PRO A 167 9.28 15.10 12.82
C PRO A 167 8.88 16.37 13.57
N MET A 168 7.77 17.02 13.21
CA MET A 168 7.29 18.23 13.89
C MET A 168 6.44 17.91 15.12
N TRP A 169 5.95 16.67 15.25
CA TRP A 169 5.07 16.27 16.35
C TRP A 169 5.82 16.41 17.69
N HIS A 170 5.36 17.37 18.52
CA HIS A 170 5.99 17.77 19.79
C HIS A 170 7.50 18.05 19.66
N MET A 171 7.92 18.71 18.57
CA MET A 171 9.31 19.14 18.40
C MET A 171 9.76 20.04 19.56
N GLY A 172 10.95 19.79 20.10
CA GLY A 172 11.54 20.57 21.19
C GLY A 172 10.99 20.27 22.58
N GLU A 173 9.93 19.47 22.71
CA GLU A 173 9.47 18.99 24.01
C GLU A 173 10.40 17.93 24.58
N ASP A 174 10.61 17.99 25.89
CA ASP A 174 11.32 16.96 26.64
C ASP A 174 10.40 15.76 26.88
N VAL A 175 10.35 14.84 25.90
CA VAL A 175 9.48 13.65 25.87
C VAL A 175 10.28 12.43 25.41
N GLN A 176 9.76 11.24 25.71
CA GLN A 176 10.29 9.99 25.17
C GLN A 176 9.63 9.71 23.81
N ARG A 177 10.40 9.42 22.75
CA ARG A 177 9.88 9.11 21.41
C ARG A 177 10.20 7.66 21.06
N ILE A 178 9.18 6.88 20.72
CA ILE A 178 9.33 5.47 20.35
C ILE A 178 8.71 5.27 18.97
N LEU A 179 9.52 4.82 18.01
CA LEU A 179 9.02 4.17 16.81
C LEU A 179 8.68 2.72 17.13
N LEU A 180 7.39 2.43 17.21
CA LEU A 180 6.87 1.11 17.45
C LEU A 180 6.74 0.34 16.13
N ILE A 181 7.51 -0.74 16.01
CA ILE A 181 7.50 -1.68 14.89
C ILE A 181 6.80 -2.94 15.39
N GLU A 182 5.51 -3.13 15.05
CA GLU A 182 4.70 -4.25 15.53
C GLU A 182 4.72 -5.42 14.52
N PRO A 183 5.38 -6.55 14.82
CA PRO A 183 5.37 -7.70 13.92
C PRO A 183 3.96 -8.19 13.59
N SER A 184 3.03 -8.17 14.56
CA SER A 184 1.64 -8.61 14.37
C SER A 184 0.81 -7.72 13.43
N ILE A 185 1.25 -6.47 13.21
CA ILE A 185 0.67 -5.58 12.20
C ILE A 185 1.21 -5.96 10.83
N PHE A 186 2.51 -6.20 10.69
CA PHE A 186 3.13 -6.59 9.41
C PHE A 186 2.77 -8.03 8.99
N GLU A 187 2.36 -8.90 9.90
CA GLU A 187 1.74 -10.19 9.54
C GLU A 187 0.40 -10.01 8.81
N ARG A 188 -0.36 -8.98 9.19
CA ARG A 188 -1.68 -8.68 8.59
C ARG A 188 -1.58 -7.76 7.38
N TYR A 189 -0.64 -6.83 7.40
CA TYR A 189 -0.40 -5.82 6.39
C TYR A 189 1.09 -5.82 6.03
N PRO A 190 1.55 -6.85 5.28
CA PRO A 190 2.97 -7.01 5.00
C PRO A 190 3.53 -5.85 4.19
N ILE A 191 4.76 -5.49 4.52
CA ILE A 191 5.58 -4.50 3.81
C ILE A 191 6.92 -5.13 3.47
N SER A 192 7.53 -4.70 2.37
CA SER A 192 8.85 -5.15 1.94
C SER A 192 9.96 -4.62 2.84
N GLN A 193 11.12 -5.28 2.83
CA GLN A 193 12.31 -4.78 3.52
C GLN A 193 12.63 -3.34 3.10
N LYS A 194 12.50 -3.02 1.80
CA LYS A 194 12.73 -1.66 1.30
C LYS A 194 11.79 -0.65 1.94
N CYS A 195 10.52 -0.98 2.09
CA CYS A 195 9.53 -0.12 2.73
C CYS A 195 9.88 0.11 4.21
N LEU A 196 10.28 -0.94 4.93
CA LEU A 196 10.75 -0.82 6.32
C LEU A 196 12.01 0.06 6.39
N ASP A 197 13.02 -0.19 5.55
CA ASP A 197 14.25 0.58 5.49
C ASP A 197 13.99 2.07 5.22
N PHE A 198 13.05 2.37 4.32
CA PHE A 198 12.63 3.73 4.03
C PHE A 198 11.99 4.41 5.25
N ALA A 199 11.08 3.73 5.95
CA ALA A 199 10.47 4.25 7.18
C ALA A 199 11.52 4.48 8.28
N LEU A 200 12.48 3.56 8.45
CA LEU A 200 13.59 3.71 9.38
C LEU A 200 14.48 4.90 9.03
N ALA A 201 14.79 5.10 7.75
CA ALA A 201 15.55 6.27 7.28
C ALA A 201 14.81 7.58 7.55
N LEU A 202 13.49 7.63 7.33
CA LEU A 202 12.66 8.79 7.67
C LEU A 202 12.68 9.08 9.17
N SER A 203 12.63 8.05 10.01
CA SER A 203 12.61 8.19 11.46
C SER A 203 13.85 8.89 12.03
N GLN A 204 14.99 8.86 11.32
CA GLN A 204 16.21 9.55 11.73
C GLN A 204 16.07 11.07 11.80
N ASN A 205 15.02 11.64 11.18
CA ASN A 205 14.70 13.07 11.28
C ASN A 205 13.97 13.42 12.60
N ILE A 206 13.65 12.44 13.44
CA ILE A 206 12.94 12.62 14.70
C ILE A 206 13.95 12.55 15.85
N GLU A 207 14.21 13.68 16.48
CA GLU A 207 15.23 13.79 17.53
C GLU A 207 14.96 12.87 18.72
N GLY A 208 15.95 12.04 19.05
CA GLY A 208 15.91 11.13 20.19
C GLY A 208 14.96 9.94 20.04
N ILE A 209 14.50 9.64 18.82
CA ILE A 209 13.61 8.49 18.60
C ILE A 209 14.34 7.17 18.89
N LYS A 210 13.66 6.29 19.62
CA LYS A 210 14.08 4.92 19.90
C LYS A 210 13.26 3.96 19.06
N ILE A 211 13.87 2.92 18.53
CA ILE A 211 13.16 1.86 17.82
C ILE A 211 12.82 0.76 18.80
N TYR A 212 11.55 0.40 18.90
CA TYR A 212 11.09 -0.75 19.68
C TYR A 212 10.37 -1.73 18.75
N VAL A 213 10.83 -2.98 18.73
CA VAL A 213 10.23 -4.08 17.97
C VAL A 213 9.45 -4.96 18.93
N GLY A 214 8.13 -4.92 18.82
CA GLY A 214 7.21 -5.62 19.71
C GLY A 214 5.79 -5.11 19.56
N ASP A 215 4.84 -5.73 20.23
CA ASP A 215 3.44 -5.28 20.17
C ASP A 215 3.20 -4.13 21.17
N PHE A 216 2.23 -3.28 20.88
CA PHE A 216 1.84 -2.18 21.78
C PHE A 216 1.55 -2.64 23.22
N LYS A 217 0.98 -3.84 23.39
CA LYS A 217 0.67 -4.45 24.70
C LYS A 217 1.90 -4.51 25.63
N ASP A 218 3.11 -4.64 25.07
CA ASP A 218 4.33 -4.75 25.86
C ASP A 218 4.80 -3.37 26.36
N VAL A 219 4.43 -2.31 25.63
CA VAL A 219 4.71 -0.90 25.99
C VAL A 219 3.79 -0.45 27.14
N GLU A 220 2.49 -0.76 27.09
CA GLU A 220 1.53 -0.40 28.15
C GLU A 220 1.79 -1.11 29.50
N LEU A 221 2.58 -2.17 29.51
CA LEU A 221 3.05 -2.81 30.75
C LEU A 221 4.13 -2.01 31.48
N LYS A 222 4.78 -1.06 30.80
CA LYS A 222 5.92 -0.29 31.33
C LYS A 222 5.60 1.18 31.56
N ILE A 223 4.78 1.75 30.69
CA ILE A 223 4.43 3.18 30.67
C ILE A 223 2.95 3.30 31.03
N ASP A 224 2.62 4.23 31.92
CA ASP A 224 1.23 4.48 32.29
C ASP A 224 0.45 4.97 31.05
N ASN A 225 -0.77 4.48 30.85
CA ASN A 225 -1.59 4.89 29.71
C ASN A 225 -1.81 6.41 29.65
N ASN A 226 -1.83 7.11 30.79
CA ASN A 226 -1.97 8.57 30.81
C ASN A 226 -0.72 9.30 30.27
N ASP A 227 0.43 8.63 30.25
CA ASP A 227 1.68 9.15 29.71
C ASP A 227 1.90 8.75 28.25
N ILE A 228 1.12 7.80 27.71
CA ILE A 228 1.22 7.36 26.32
C ILE A 228 0.39 8.28 25.43
N HIS A 229 1.03 8.86 24.41
CA HIS A 229 0.40 9.67 23.39
C HIS A 229 0.61 9.04 22.00
N TYR A 230 -0.41 9.09 21.15
CA TYR A 230 -0.32 8.58 19.78
C TYR A 230 -1.31 9.32 18.86
N LYS A 231 -0.96 9.49 17.58
CA LYS A 231 -1.89 10.05 16.61
C LYS A 231 -2.97 9.05 16.21
N GLU A 232 -4.18 9.56 15.97
CA GLU A 232 -5.31 8.80 15.44
C GLU A 232 -4.94 8.17 14.09
N HIS A 233 -5.08 6.85 14.01
CA HIS A 233 -4.91 6.10 12.78
C HIS A 233 -5.76 4.84 12.83
N PRO A 234 -6.38 4.40 11.72
CA PRO A 234 -7.22 3.20 11.69
C PRO A 234 -6.55 1.90 12.13
N LEU A 235 -5.21 1.84 12.11
CA LEU A 235 -4.44 0.67 12.56
C LEU A 235 -4.08 0.69 14.04
N ASN A 236 -4.35 1.79 14.75
CA ASN A 236 -4.01 1.98 16.16
C ASN A 236 -5.23 1.76 17.07
N ILE A 237 -6.27 1.06 16.61
CA ILE A 237 -7.52 0.88 17.38
C ILE A 237 -7.32 0.13 18.70
N HIS A 238 -6.24 -0.64 18.81
CA HIS A 238 -5.87 -1.37 20.02
C HIS A 238 -5.02 -0.55 20.98
N TYR A 239 -4.52 0.62 20.58
CA TYR A 239 -3.70 1.47 21.43
C TYR A 239 -4.56 2.06 22.55
N ARG A 240 -3.94 2.29 23.70
CA ARG A 240 -4.56 2.90 24.88
C ARG A 240 -3.69 4.05 25.37
N GLY A 241 -4.33 5.20 25.61
CA GLY A 241 -3.68 6.40 26.11
C GLY A 241 -4.33 7.66 25.57
N VAL A 242 -3.56 8.74 25.51
CA VAL A 242 -4.00 10.03 24.97
C VAL A 242 -3.90 9.98 23.44
N GLN A 243 -5.04 9.78 22.79
CA GLN A 243 -5.12 9.89 21.33
C GLN A 243 -5.16 11.36 20.91
N GLU A 244 -4.26 11.74 20.00
CA GLU A 244 -4.23 13.05 19.38
C GLU A 244 -4.79 12.98 17.95
N GLU A 245 -5.46 14.04 17.52
CA GLU A 245 -6.00 14.09 16.16
C GLU A 245 -4.86 14.12 15.13
N ARG A 246 -5.02 13.41 14.01
CA ARG A 246 -4.13 13.57 12.87
C ARG A 246 -4.33 14.91 12.19
N GLU A 247 -3.29 15.40 11.53
CA GLU A 247 -3.43 16.59 10.71
C GLU A 247 -4.23 16.28 9.44
N TRP A 248 -5.21 17.12 9.14
CA TRP A 248 -6.02 17.02 7.94
C TRP A 248 -5.58 18.07 6.93
N MET A 249 -5.36 17.65 5.68
CA MET A 249 -5.05 18.57 4.58
C MET A 249 -6.17 19.55 4.25
N SER A 250 -7.41 19.25 4.69
CA SER A 250 -8.60 20.01 4.36
C SER A 250 -9.68 19.75 5.40
N SER A 251 -10.45 20.80 5.74
CA SER A 251 -11.59 20.77 6.64
C SER A 251 -12.87 20.23 5.98
N VAL A 252 -12.86 20.06 4.66
CA VAL A 252 -13.97 19.50 3.88
C VAL A 252 -14.37 18.11 4.40
N SER A 253 -15.59 18.02 4.91
CA SER A 253 -16.18 16.79 5.43
C SER A 253 -17.57 16.51 4.81
N GLY A 254 -18.11 15.33 5.07
CA GLY A 254 -19.41 14.88 4.57
C GLY A 254 -19.34 13.99 3.33
N TYR A 255 -20.51 13.59 2.82
CA TYR A 255 -20.61 12.68 1.68
C TYR A 255 -20.44 13.40 0.34
N PHE A 256 -19.67 12.79 -0.56
CA PHE A 256 -19.48 13.24 -1.94
C PHE A 256 -19.72 12.08 -2.90
N PRO A 257 -20.56 12.25 -3.94
CA PRO A 257 -20.81 11.19 -4.92
C PRO A 257 -19.69 11.10 -5.98
N GLY A 258 -18.44 11.12 -5.54
CA GLY A 258 -17.24 10.97 -6.38
C GLY A 258 -16.04 11.79 -5.92
N PHE A 259 -14.84 11.25 -6.15
CA PHE A 259 -13.56 11.87 -5.75
C PHE A 259 -13.41 13.29 -6.28
N PHE A 260 -13.67 13.55 -7.58
CA PHE A 260 -13.51 14.90 -8.14
C PHE A 260 -14.44 15.95 -7.50
N LYS A 261 -15.63 15.56 -7.04
CA LYS A 261 -16.53 16.49 -6.34
C LYS A 261 -15.99 16.86 -4.96
N PHE A 262 -15.43 15.89 -4.25
CA PHE A 262 -14.69 16.11 -3.01
C PHE A 262 -13.44 16.97 -3.26
N TRP A 263 -12.57 16.54 -4.17
CA TRP A 263 -11.28 17.16 -4.47
C TRP A 263 -11.42 18.61 -4.94
N ASN A 264 -12.43 18.92 -5.76
CA ASN A 264 -12.67 20.30 -6.21
C ASN A 264 -13.02 21.27 -5.07
N LYS A 265 -13.52 20.78 -3.92
CA LYS A 265 -13.67 21.58 -2.71
C LYS A 265 -12.36 21.59 -1.91
N ALA A 266 -11.81 20.43 -1.60
CA ALA A 266 -10.61 20.30 -0.77
C ALA A 266 -9.41 21.08 -1.33
N LYS A 267 -9.19 21.05 -2.65
CA LYS A 267 -8.06 21.74 -3.29
C LYS A 267 -8.07 23.26 -3.11
N LYS A 268 -9.23 23.87 -2.79
CA LYS A 268 -9.33 25.32 -2.51
C LYS A 268 -8.70 25.71 -1.17
N GLU A 269 -8.59 24.75 -0.25
CA GLU A 269 -7.96 24.92 1.05
C GLU A 269 -6.48 24.58 0.99
N VAL A 270 -6.11 23.55 0.21
CA VAL A 270 -4.72 23.09 0.04
C VAL A 270 -3.86 24.00 -0.85
N ALA A 271 -4.44 24.67 -1.85
CA ALA A 271 -3.71 25.52 -2.78
C ALA A 271 -3.46 26.96 -2.27
N ARG A 272 -3.53 27.18 -0.96
CA ARG A 272 -3.20 28.43 -0.27
C ARG A 272 -1.92 28.26 0.52
#